data_AF-A0A8J2SYT0-F1
#
_entry.id   AF-A0A8J2SYT0-F1
#
_cell.length_a   1.000
_cell.length_b   1.000
_cell.length_c   1.000
_cell.angle_alpha   90.00
_cell.angle_beta   90.00
_cell.angle_gamma   90.00
#
_symmetry.space_group_name_H-M   'P 1'
#
loop_
_entity.id
_entity.type
_entity.pdbx_description
1 polymer ?
#
loop_
_entity_poly.entity_id
_entity_poly.type
_entity_poly.pdbx_seq_one_letter_code
_entity_poly.pdbx_strand_id
1 'polypeptide(L)'
;MYKLVLATALLSTAAAQTLETFDGSRTWSETNDPVSSGVAPVRHRRDPHRSPLTAHRPPSPQVMGGLSQATFKISQGTGVFNGTCKIVPSLQAPGFCSAQSEKTHLRASYPDVSKSKGLELVVRSTTPTFKGFKVAFATKHAKSSSRYTPFGTFKAPFALSSGAREQTVFVPFTDFSWDWSPYTGECDTKDPTGVQHHCCGEGDLEQYCPSSKDLAELTGLELWAEGAEGDFHLEVKSIAAVAAPTLRYNKKVDA
;
A
#
# COMPACT_ATOMS: atom_id res chain seq x y z
N MET A 1 -60.14 -7.76 13.94
CA MET A 1 -59.22 -8.46 13.01
C MET A 1 -58.19 -7.45 12.51
N TYR A 2 -56.99 -7.42 13.07
CA TYR A 2 -55.83 -6.75 12.45
C TYR A 2 -54.60 -7.62 12.72
N LYS A 3 -54.18 -8.37 11.70
CA LYS A 3 -52.92 -9.10 11.72
C LYS A 3 -51.82 -8.07 11.40
N LEU A 4 -51.05 -7.69 12.42
CA LEU A 4 -49.82 -6.94 12.22
C LEU A 4 -48.77 -7.93 11.67
N VAL A 5 -48.54 -7.87 10.36
CA VAL A 5 -47.46 -8.62 9.71
C VAL A 5 -46.17 -7.86 9.99
N LEU A 6 -45.40 -8.34 10.97
CA LEU A 6 -44.05 -7.86 11.22
C LEU A 6 -43.17 -8.39 10.07
N ALA A 7 -42.91 -7.54 9.07
CA ALA A 7 -41.93 -7.85 8.04
C ALA A 7 -40.54 -7.74 8.67
N THR A 8 -39.96 -8.88 9.05
CA THR A 8 -38.54 -8.99 9.36
C THR A 8 -37.78 -8.68 8.07
N ALA A 9 -37.32 -7.44 7.93
CA ALA A 9 -36.32 -7.10 6.94
C ALA A 9 -35.06 -7.90 7.29
N LEU A 10 -34.82 -8.99 6.56
CA LEU A 10 -33.48 -9.58 6.46
C LEU A 10 -32.59 -8.51 5.83
N LEU A 11 -31.95 -7.70 6.67
CA LEU A 11 -30.76 -6.96 6.27
C LEU A 11 -29.75 -8.01 5.84
N SER A 12 -29.63 -8.21 4.53
CA SER A 12 -28.48 -8.86 3.93
C SER A 12 -27.26 -8.02 4.33
N THR A 13 -26.62 -8.39 5.44
CA THR A 13 -25.24 -7.99 5.69
C THR A 13 -24.46 -8.56 4.52
N ALA A 14 -24.04 -7.72 3.58
CA ALA A 14 -23.08 -8.14 2.57
C ALA A 14 -21.89 -8.73 3.34
N ALA A 15 -21.74 -10.04 3.24
CA ALA A 15 -20.79 -10.82 4.02
C ALA A 15 -19.37 -10.31 3.73
N ALA A 16 -18.52 -10.32 4.75
CA ALA A 16 -17.10 -10.06 4.57
C ALA A 16 -16.55 -10.94 3.44
N GLN A 17 -15.92 -10.31 2.44
CA GLN A 17 -15.27 -11.01 1.35
C GLN A 17 -13.81 -11.20 1.70
N THR A 18 -13.44 -12.43 2.09
CA THR A 18 -12.05 -12.77 2.41
C THR A 18 -11.17 -12.64 1.17
N LEU A 19 -10.08 -11.89 1.28
CA LEU A 19 -9.13 -11.66 0.19
C LEU A 19 -7.82 -12.44 0.40
N GLU A 20 -7.35 -12.51 1.64
CA GLU A 20 -6.11 -13.21 2.02
C GLU A 20 -6.24 -13.81 3.43
N THR A 21 -5.73 -15.03 3.60
CA THR A 21 -5.67 -15.79 4.87
C THR A 21 -4.27 -16.32 5.16
N PHE A 22 -3.30 -16.03 4.30
CA PHE A 22 -1.90 -16.47 4.39
C PHE A 22 -1.77 -17.99 4.59
N ASP A 23 -2.66 -18.75 3.94
CA ASP A 23 -2.66 -20.24 3.97
C ASP A 23 -1.69 -20.86 2.95
N GLY A 24 -0.96 -20.02 2.22
CA GLY A 24 -0.03 -20.43 1.16
C GLY A 24 -0.67 -20.55 -0.23
N SER A 25 -1.96 -20.23 -0.38
CA SER A 25 -2.63 -20.21 -1.70
C SER A 25 -2.12 -19.12 -2.64
N ARG A 26 -1.46 -18.08 -2.10
CA ARG A 26 -0.85 -16.99 -2.85
C ARG A 26 0.61 -16.81 -2.43
N THR A 27 1.47 -16.58 -3.42
CA THR A 27 2.85 -16.18 -3.18
C THR A 27 2.90 -14.70 -2.81
N TRP A 28 3.79 -14.38 -1.88
CA TRP A 28 4.11 -13.02 -1.48
C TRP A 28 5.62 -12.81 -1.56
N SER A 29 6.04 -11.60 -1.91
CA SER A 29 7.44 -11.20 -1.91
C SER A 29 7.62 -9.82 -1.26
N GLU A 30 8.71 -9.67 -0.52
CA GLU A 30 9.13 -8.37 0.01
C GLU A 30 9.89 -7.54 -1.03
N THR A 31 9.80 -6.23 -0.90
CA THR A 31 10.64 -5.26 -1.60
C THR A 31 11.19 -4.28 -0.58
N ASN A 32 12.51 -4.14 -0.58
CA ASN A 32 13.24 -3.22 0.27
C ASN A 32 13.69 -1.99 -0.53
N ASP A 33 13.87 -0.89 0.18
CA ASP A 33 14.41 0.35 -0.39
C ASP A 33 15.76 0.10 -1.09
N PRO A 34 15.91 0.43 -2.38
CA PRO A 34 17.10 0.07 -3.14
C PRO A 34 18.37 0.75 -2.61
N VAL A 35 19.31 -0.06 -2.11
CA VAL A 35 20.65 0.37 -1.71
C VAL A 35 21.44 0.81 -2.95
N SER A 36 22.19 1.91 -2.83
CA SER A 36 23.12 2.37 -3.86
C SER A 36 24.33 1.42 -3.98
N SER A 37 24.20 0.27 -4.64
CA SER A 37 25.39 -0.43 -5.13
C SER A 37 25.82 0.23 -6.43
N GLY A 38 26.74 1.19 -6.33
CA GLY A 38 27.47 1.67 -7.49
C GLY A 38 28.20 0.50 -8.14
N VAL A 39 27.67 0.01 -9.27
CA VAL A 39 28.32 -0.34 -10.54
C VAL A 39 27.21 -0.94 -11.42
N ALA A 40 26.61 -0.13 -12.29
CA ALA A 40 26.08 -0.71 -13.52
C ALA A 40 27.30 -1.15 -14.35
N PRO A 41 27.37 -2.39 -14.87
CA PRO A 41 28.42 -2.72 -15.81
C PRO A 41 28.24 -1.82 -17.03
N VAL A 42 29.19 -0.91 -17.23
CA VAL A 42 29.31 -0.15 -18.47
C VAL A 42 29.54 -1.17 -19.57
N ARG A 43 28.48 -1.59 -20.27
CA ARG A 43 28.64 -2.23 -21.57
C ARG A 43 29.09 -1.14 -22.52
N HIS A 44 30.40 -0.99 -22.66
CA HIS A 44 30.98 -0.31 -23.81
C HIS A 44 30.59 -1.07 -25.08
N ARG A 45 29.45 -0.72 -25.69
CA ARG A 45 29.35 -0.80 -27.15
C ARG A 45 30.00 0.46 -27.68
N ARG A 46 31.24 0.31 -28.17
CA ARG A 46 31.85 1.31 -29.04
C ARG A 46 31.00 1.39 -30.29
N ASP A 47 30.37 2.53 -30.51
CA ASP A 47 29.81 2.89 -31.81
C ASP A 47 30.63 4.08 -32.33
N PRO A 48 31.43 3.94 -33.40
CA PRO A 48 32.46 4.93 -33.76
C PRO A 48 31.95 6.10 -34.61
N HIS A 49 30.64 6.34 -34.72
CA HIS A 49 30.12 7.42 -35.56
C HIS A 49 29.01 8.26 -34.92
N ARG A 50 29.37 9.23 -34.06
CA ARG A 50 28.58 10.47 -33.93
C ARG A 50 29.38 11.62 -33.28
N SER A 51 29.45 12.76 -33.98
CA SER A 51 30.01 14.03 -33.51
C SER A 51 29.21 14.67 -32.35
N PRO A 52 29.84 15.55 -31.54
CA PRO A 52 29.32 15.98 -30.25
C PRO A 52 28.35 17.15 -30.41
N LEU A 53 27.06 16.90 -30.15
CA LEU A 53 26.08 17.96 -29.90
C LEU A 53 25.47 17.71 -28.53
N THR A 54 25.73 18.64 -27.62
CA THR A 54 25.00 18.94 -26.37
C THR A 54 24.28 17.74 -25.77
N ALA A 55 25.02 16.95 -25.01
CA ALA A 55 24.45 15.94 -24.13
C ALA A 55 23.64 16.64 -23.03
N HIS A 56 22.35 16.89 -23.26
CA HIS A 56 21.39 16.97 -22.17
C HIS A 56 21.36 15.59 -21.52
N ARG A 57 22.23 15.41 -20.52
CA ARG A 57 22.23 14.25 -19.64
C ARG A 57 20.82 14.16 -19.04
N PRO A 58 20.02 13.12 -19.34
CA PRO A 58 18.80 12.90 -18.60
C PRO A 58 19.20 12.79 -17.12
N PRO A 59 18.42 13.34 -16.17
CA PRO A 59 18.73 13.18 -14.76
C PRO A 59 18.88 11.68 -14.51
N SER A 60 20.11 11.27 -14.16
CA SER A 60 20.40 9.91 -13.71
C SER A 60 19.32 9.55 -12.68
N PRO A 61 18.67 8.37 -12.75
CA PRO A 61 17.72 7.98 -11.73
C PRO A 61 18.47 8.11 -10.42
N GLN A 62 18.05 9.06 -9.59
CA GLN A 62 18.76 9.36 -8.36
C GLN A 62 18.76 8.05 -7.59
N VAL A 63 19.98 7.57 -7.39
CA VAL A 63 20.27 6.34 -6.67
C VAL A 63 19.97 6.70 -5.23
N MET A 64 18.74 6.46 -4.77
CA MET A 64 18.27 7.04 -3.51
C MET A 64 19.04 6.51 -2.30
N GLY A 65 19.77 5.40 -2.43
CA GLY A 65 20.67 4.93 -1.37
C GLY A 65 19.89 4.43 -0.17
N GLY A 66 18.81 3.71 -0.44
CA GLY A 66 17.93 3.13 0.56
C GLY A 66 18.68 2.28 1.57
N LEU A 67 18.29 2.37 2.83
CA LEU A 67 18.88 1.61 3.93
C LEU A 67 17.87 0.74 4.68
N SER A 68 16.59 0.83 4.30
CA SER A 68 15.50 0.07 4.91
C SER A 68 15.56 -1.39 4.48
N GLN A 69 15.36 -2.30 5.42
CA GLN A 69 15.40 -3.74 5.16
C GLN A 69 14.32 -4.45 5.97
N ALA A 70 13.67 -5.41 5.33
CA ALA A 70 12.64 -6.24 5.92
C ALA A 70 12.63 -7.64 5.33
N THR A 71 11.93 -8.52 6.02
CA THR A 71 11.57 -9.85 5.56
C THR A 71 10.07 -10.02 5.60
N PHE A 72 9.53 -10.76 4.64
CA PHE A 72 8.15 -11.25 4.69
C PHE A 72 8.14 -12.77 4.65
N LYS A 73 7.41 -13.41 5.57
CA LYS A 73 7.24 -14.87 5.59
C LYS A 73 5.83 -15.24 5.99
N ILE A 74 5.28 -16.25 5.31
CA ILE A 74 4.07 -16.90 5.76
C ILE A 74 4.45 -18.02 6.72
N SER A 75 3.92 -17.99 7.94
CA SER A 75 4.15 -18.99 8.98
C SER A 75 2.82 -19.33 9.67
N GLN A 76 2.44 -20.61 9.65
CA GLN A 76 1.25 -21.12 10.35
C GLN A 76 -0.06 -20.36 10.05
N GLY A 77 -0.30 -19.97 8.79
CA GLY A 77 -1.51 -19.21 8.43
C GLY A 77 -1.45 -17.73 8.82
N THR A 78 -0.25 -17.15 8.94
CA THR A 78 -0.05 -15.74 9.29
C THR A 78 1.09 -15.17 8.47
N GLY A 79 0.86 -14.02 7.83
CA GLY A 79 1.91 -13.23 7.19
C GLY A 79 2.69 -12.45 8.23
N VAL A 80 4.00 -12.69 8.33
CA VAL A 80 4.92 -12.02 9.25
C VAL A 80 5.78 -11.05 8.45
N PHE A 81 5.56 -9.76 8.67
CA PHE A 81 6.28 -8.65 8.04
C PHE A 81 7.05 -7.85 9.09
N ASN A 82 8.38 -7.89 9.05
CA ASN A 82 9.18 -7.19 10.05
C ASN A 82 10.50 -6.72 9.47
N GLY A 83 11.03 -5.64 10.04
CA GLY A 83 12.23 -5.00 9.56
C GLY A 83 12.47 -3.64 10.22
N THR A 84 13.27 -2.83 9.55
CA THR A 84 13.60 -1.46 9.99
C THR A 84 13.48 -0.52 8.82
N CYS A 85 12.64 0.51 8.97
CA CYS A 85 12.64 1.66 8.08
C CYS A 85 13.70 2.65 8.56
N LYS A 86 14.65 2.99 7.70
CA LYS A 86 15.74 3.92 8.02
C LYS A 86 15.60 5.21 7.24
N ILE A 87 16.22 6.29 7.74
CA ILE A 87 16.38 7.51 6.96
C ILE A 87 17.22 7.23 5.72
N VAL A 88 16.70 7.65 4.57
CA VAL A 88 17.38 7.64 3.29
C VAL A 88 18.26 8.88 3.21
N PRO A 89 19.60 8.77 3.20
CA PRO A 89 20.48 9.94 3.33
C PRO A 89 20.31 10.97 2.22
N SER A 90 19.95 10.53 1.00
CA SER A 90 19.73 11.46 -0.12
C SER A 90 18.43 12.25 0.00
N LEU A 91 17.43 11.68 0.67
CA LEU A 91 16.10 12.29 0.87
C LEU A 91 15.99 13.07 2.17
N GLN A 92 16.80 12.73 3.17
CA GLN A 92 16.59 13.17 4.56
C GLN A 92 15.18 12.83 5.07
N ALA A 93 14.60 11.74 4.55
CA ALA A 93 13.27 11.26 4.87
C ALA A 93 13.31 9.74 5.12
N PRO A 94 12.34 9.18 5.89
CA PRO A 94 12.24 7.74 6.06
C PRO A 94 12.03 7.00 4.75
N GLY A 95 12.69 5.86 4.59
CA GLY A 95 12.51 4.97 3.44
C GLY A 95 11.28 4.07 3.56
N PHE A 96 11.29 2.97 2.82
CA PHE A 96 10.18 2.02 2.81
C PHE A 96 10.62 0.55 2.76
N CYS A 97 9.72 -0.30 3.22
CA CYS A 97 9.68 -1.72 2.95
C CYS A 97 8.25 -2.09 2.57
N SER A 98 8.07 -3.03 1.66
CA SER A 98 6.74 -3.57 1.33
C SER A 98 6.76 -5.09 1.24
N ALA A 99 5.61 -5.70 1.44
CA ALA A 99 5.32 -7.09 1.11
C ALA A 99 4.11 -7.11 0.18
N GLN A 100 4.20 -7.81 -0.94
CA GLN A 100 3.19 -7.76 -2.00
C GLN A 100 2.81 -9.17 -2.42
N SER A 101 1.52 -9.43 -2.57
CA SER A 101 1.05 -10.65 -3.23
C SER A 101 1.47 -10.63 -4.70
N GLU A 102 1.63 -11.78 -5.34
CA GLU A 102 1.78 -11.86 -6.80
C GLU A 102 0.71 -11.02 -7.52
N LYS A 103 1.17 -10.12 -8.41
CA LYS A 103 0.32 -9.24 -9.19
C LYS A 103 0.19 -9.79 -10.60
N THR A 104 -1.03 -9.78 -11.13
CA THR A 104 -1.24 -9.96 -12.57
C THR A 104 -1.84 -8.68 -13.13
N HIS A 105 -1.11 -7.98 -13.98
CA HIS A 105 -1.60 -6.72 -14.57
C HIS A 105 -2.68 -6.95 -15.67
N LEU A 106 -2.97 -8.21 -16.00
CA LEU A 106 -3.81 -8.59 -17.13
C LEU A 106 -5.21 -9.07 -16.71
N ARG A 107 -5.37 -9.60 -15.50
CA ARG A 107 -6.66 -10.10 -14.99
C ARG A 107 -6.84 -9.79 -13.51
N ALA A 108 -8.09 -9.62 -13.10
CA ALA A 108 -8.42 -9.55 -11.69
C ALA A 108 -8.03 -10.87 -11.03
N SER A 109 -7.41 -10.78 -9.86
CA SER A 109 -6.95 -11.93 -9.06
C SER A 109 -7.79 -12.11 -7.79
N TYR A 110 -8.70 -11.18 -7.52
CA TYR A 110 -9.53 -11.07 -6.32
C TYR A 110 -10.99 -10.83 -6.72
N PRO A 111 -11.96 -11.15 -5.83
CA PRO A 111 -13.38 -10.92 -6.08
C PRO A 111 -13.71 -9.41 -6.20
N ASP A 112 -14.89 -9.12 -6.77
CA ASP A 112 -15.43 -7.75 -6.86
C ASP A 112 -15.80 -7.22 -5.47
N VAL A 113 -15.10 -6.19 -5.01
CA VAL A 113 -15.31 -5.53 -3.72
C VAL A 113 -15.94 -4.14 -3.86
N SER A 114 -16.48 -3.79 -5.03
CA SER A 114 -17.10 -2.48 -5.31
C SER A 114 -18.30 -2.14 -4.42
N LYS A 115 -18.90 -3.14 -3.77
CA LYS A 115 -20.00 -2.98 -2.81
C LYS A 115 -19.52 -2.87 -1.34
N SER A 116 -18.25 -3.14 -1.08
CA SER A 116 -17.65 -3.01 0.25
C SER A 116 -17.30 -1.55 0.55
N LYS A 117 -17.10 -1.23 1.83
CA LYS A 117 -16.77 0.13 2.31
C LYS A 117 -15.31 0.30 2.69
N GLY A 118 -14.59 -0.80 2.89
CA GLY A 118 -13.17 -0.75 3.20
C GLY A 118 -12.57 -2.14 3.35
N LEU A 119 -11.28 -2.15 3.68
CA LEU A 119 -10.55 -3.34 4.07
C LEU A 119 -10.58 -3.51 5.59
N GLU A 120 -10.69 -4.75 6.01
CA GLU A 120 -10.53 -5.17 7.39
C GLU A 120 -9.32 -6.09 7.50
N LEU A 121 -8.42 -5.79 8.42
CA LEU A 121 -7.22 -6.57 8.68
C LEU A 121 -7.27 -7.09 10.12
N VAL A 122 -7.04 -8.39 10.30
CA VAL A 122 -6.82 -8.98 11.63
C VAL A 122 -5.32 -9.08 11.85
N VAL A 123 -4.79 -8.27 12.76
CA VAL A 123 -3.34 -8.06 12.91
C VAL A 123 -2.86 -8.11 14.36
N ARG A 124 -1.57 -8.35 14.53
CA ARG A 124 -0.84 -8.23 15.79
C ARG A 124 0.52 -7.59 15.54
N SER A 125 1.03 -6.83 16.50
CA SER A 125 2.34 -6.18 16.38
C SER A 125 3.04 -6.09 17.73
N THR A 126 4.36 -6.33 17.74
CA THR A 126 5.23 -6.01 18.88
C THR A 126 5.74 -4.57 18.85
N THR A 127 5.49 -3.85 17.76
CA THR A 127 5.82 -2.44 17.52
C THR A 127 4.56 -1.61 17.17
N PRO A 128 3.48 -1.66 17.97
CA PRO A 128 2.20 -1.02 17.63
C PRO A 128 2.30 0.52 17.56
N THR A 129 3.38 1.11 18.07
CA THR A 129 3.66 2.54 18.00
C THR A 129 4.30 2.98 16.69
N PHE A 130 4.77 2.07 15.84
CA PHE A 130 5.30 2.40 14.53
C PHE A 130 4.21 3.09 13.68
N LYS A 131 4.56 4.23 13.09
CA LYS A 131 3.59 5.15 12.44
C LYS A 131 3.50 4.97 10.92
N GLY A 132 4.37 4.15 10.34
CA GLY A 132 4.48 3.97 8.89
C GLY A 132 3.68 2.80 8.33
N PHE A 133 2.79 2.17 9.09
CA PHE A 133 1.98 1.06 8.58
C PHE A 133 0.95 1.54 7.56
N LYS A 134 0.96 0.93 6.38
CA LYS A 134 -0.05 1.15 5.34
C LYS A 134 -0.46 -0.17 4.72
N VAL A 135 -1.70 -0.22 4.24
CA VAL A 135 -2.22 -1.30 3.41
C VAL A 135 -2.47 -0.73 2.03
N ALA A 136 -2.21 -1.51 0.98
CA ALA A 136 -2.49 -1.10 -0.38
C ALA A 136 -3.09 -2.24 -1.21
N PHE A 137 -3.73 -1.87 -2.31
CA PHE A 137 -4.21 -2.80 -3.31
C PHE A 137 -3.96 -2.27 -4.72
N ALA A 138 -3.47 -3.15 -5.58
CA ALA A 138 -3.29 -2.87 -7.00
C ALA A 138 -4.57 -3.22 -7.76
N THR A 139 -4.83 -2.50 -8.84
CA THR A 139 -5.95 -2.77 -9.77
C THR A 139 -5.44 -2.76 -11.21
N LYS A 140 -6.27 -3.13 -12.17
CA LYS A 140 -5.92 -2.98 -13.61
C LYS A 140 -5.78 -1.52 -14.06
N HIS A 141 -6.39 -0.60 -13.31
CA HIS A 141 -6.57 0.80 -13.72
C HIS A 141 -5.93 1.81 -12.76
N ALA A 142 -5.30 1.33 -11.70
CA ALA A 142 -4.59 2.15 -10.75
C ALA A 142 -3.53 2.99 -11.47
N LYS A 143 -3.66 4.30 -11.34
CA LYS A 143 -2.68 5.27 -11.81
C LYS A 143 -1.47 5.24 -10.88
N SER A 144 -0.34 5.73 -11.38
CA SER A 144 0.87 5.88 -10.58
C SER A 144 1.35 7.32 -10.59
N SER A 145 1.71 7.82 -9.42
CA SER A 145 2.40 9.10 -9.21
C SER A 145 3.91 9.01 -9.46
N SER A 146 4.44 7.80 -9.65
CA SER A 146 5.88 7.58 -9.77
C SER A 146 6.23 6.71 -10.97
N ARG A 147 7.18 7.20 -11.77
CA ARG A 147 7.78 6.45 -12.88
C ARG A 147 8.49 5.16 -12.43
N TYR A 148 8.81 5.04 -11.14
CA TYR A 148 9.50 3.90 -10.56
C TYR A 148 8.55 2.79 -10.11
N THR A 149 7.27 3.11 -9.92
CA THR A 149 6.20 2.16 -9.60
C THR A 149 5.15 2.19 -10.70
N PRO A 150 5.47 1.74 -11.94
CA PRO A 150 4.62 1.97 -13.12
C PRO A 150 3.23 1.32 -13.03
N PHE A 151 3.06 0.31 -12.17
CA PHE A 151 1.81 -0.38 -11.93
C PHE A 151 1.21 0.05 -10.60
N GLY A 152 0.71 1.29 -10.56
CA GLY A 152 0.31 1.99 -9.35
C GLY A 152 -0.66 1.23 -8.43
N THR A 153 -0.87 1.77 -7.24
CA THR A 153 -1.62 1.12 -6.16
C THR A 153 -2.41 2.16 -5.40
N PHE A 154 -3.55 1.77 -4.86
CA PHE A 154 -4.27 2.58 -3.88
C PHE A 154 -3.75 2.20 -2.51
N LYS A 155 -3.24 3.17 -1.76
CA LYS A 155 -2.63 2.95 -0.45
C LYS A 155 -3.29 3.86 0.60
N ALA A 156 -3.42 3.35 1.83
CA ALA A 156 -3.97 4.06 2.97
C ALA A 156 -3.19 3.72 4.25
N PRO A 157 -2.93 4.70 5.13
CA PRO A 157 -2.29 4.45 6.41
C PRO A 157 -3.27 3.82 7.40
N PHE A 158 -2.73 3.04 8.34
CA PHE A 158 -3.48 2.59 9.50
C PHE A 158 -2.61 2.60 10.76
N ALA A 159 -3.25 2.72 11.92
CA ALA A 159 -2.58 2.75 13.21
C ALA A 159 -3.06 1.58 14.08
N LEU A 160 -2.16 1.10 14.93
CA LEU A 160 -2.46 0.07 15.91
C LEU A 160 -2.63 0.68 17.29
N SER A 161 -3.56 0.11 18.05
CA SER A 161 -3.67 0.37 19.48
C SER A 161 -2.49 -0.26 20.23
N SER A 162 -2.06 0.37 21.32
CA SER A 162 -0.95 -0.13 22.14
C SER A 162 -1.20 -1.54 22.66
N GLY A 163 -0.15 -2.35 22.68
CA GLY A 163 -0.17 -3.73 23.18
C GLY A 163 -0.11 -4.77 22.07
N ALA A 164 0.53 -5.91 22.35
CA ALA A 164 0.77 -6.98 21.38
C ALA A 164 -0.42 -7.93 21.20
N ARG A 165 -1.64 -7.47 21.48
CA ARG A 165 -2.84 -8.29 21.27
C ARG A 165 -3.28 -8.20 19.82
N GLU A 166 -3.92 -9.27 19.38
CA GLU A 166 -4.65 -9.27 18.12
C GLU A 166 -5.71 -8.18 18.12
N GLN A 167 -5.84 -7.50 16.99
CA GLN A 167 -6.73 -6.38 16.81
C GLN A 167 -7.22 -6.34 15.36
N THR A 168 -8.50 -5.99 15.21
CA THR A 168 -9.15 -5.84 13.92
C THR A 168 -9.12 -4.36 13.54
N VAL A 169 -8.52 -4.06 12.39
CA VAL A 169 -8.37 -2.70 11.87
C VAL A 169 -9.21 -2.56 10.61
N PHE A 170 -10.11 -1.58 10.60
CA PHE A 170 -10.87 -1.21 9.42
C PHE A 170 -10.26 0.02 8.76
N VAL A 171 -10.01 -0.05 7.44
CA VAL A 171 -9.49 1.04 6.62
C VAL A 171 -10.51 1.33 5.52
N PRO A 172 -11.25 2.44 5.58
CA PRO A 172 -12.29 2.75 4.61
C PRO A 172 -11.67 3.05 3.23
N PHE A 173 -12.35 2.69 2.14
CA PHE A 173 -11.85 2.96 0.78
C PHE A 173 -11.69 4.45 0.47
N THR A 174 -12.37 5.32 1.22
CA THR A 174 -12.21 6.78 1.14
C THR A 174 -10.89 7.29 1.70
N ASP A 175 -10.15 6.48 2.46
CA ASP A 175 -8.82 6.85 2.97
C ASP A 175 -7.70 6.44 2.00
N PHE A 176 -8.03 5.69 0.94
CA PHE A 176 -7.03 5.23 -0.03
C PHE A 176 -6.83 6.28 -1.13
N SER A 177 -5.58 6.59 -1.43
CA SER A 177 -5.19 7.41 -2.59
C SER A 177 -4.25 6.63 -3.50
N TRP A 178 -4.27 6.90 -4.80
CA TRP A 178 -3.21 6.42 -5.71
C TRP A 178 -2.01 7.38 -5.79
N ASP A 179 -2.17 8.62 -5.37
CA ASP A 179 -1.16 9.66 -5.52
C ASP A 179 -0.35 9.83 -4.23
N TRP A 180 0.82 9.19 -4.21
CA TRP A 180 1.74 9.20 -3.07
C TRP A 180 3.11 9.70 -3.51
N SER A 181 3.73 10.54 -2.68
CA SER A 181 5.09 11.01 -2.90
C SER A 181 6.08 9.85 -2.78
N PRO A 182 6.92 9.59 -3.80
CA PRO A 182 8.01 8.62 -3.67
C PRO A 182 9.16 9.14 -2.79
N TYR A 183 9.10 10.39 -2.33
CA TYR A 183 10.12 11.02 -1.48
C TYR A 183 9.77 10.93 0.01
N THR A 184 8.52 11.20 0.35
CA THR A 184 8.05 11.24 1.74
C THR A 184 7.20 10.03 2.11
N GLY A 185 6.65 9.35 1.10
CA GLY A 185 5.61 8.37 1.31
C GLY A 185 4.30 8.99 1.80
N GLU A 186 4.02 10.27 1.58
CA GLU A 186 2.75 10.91 1.96
C GLU A 186 1.95 11.38 0.75
N CYS A 187 0.62 11.47 0.88
CA CYS A 187 -0.26 11.86 -0.22
C CYS A 187 -0.61 13.36 -0.25
N ASP A 188 -0.16 14.17 0.69
CA ASP A 188 -0.48 15.61 0.78
C ASP A 188 0.75 16.51 0.77
N THR A 189 1.89 15.98 0.31
CA THR A 189 3.17 16.69 0.30
C THR A 189 3.56 17.16 -1.10
N LYS A 190 4.55 18.04 -1.15
CA LYS A 190 5.16 18.51 -2.39
C LYS A 190 6.57 17.96 -2.50
N ASP A 191 6.84 17.26 -3.60
CA ASP A 191 8.16 16.72 -3.90
C ASP A 191 9.20 17.85 -4.10
N PRO A 192 10.50 17.57 -3.86
CA PRO A 192 11.58 18.50 -4.21
C PRO A 192 11.61 18.89 -5.69
N THR A 193 11.00 18.09 -6.56
CA THR A 193 10.86 18.36 -8.00
C THR A 193 9.72 19.34 -8.32
N GLY A 194 8.88 19.68 -7.34
CA GLY A 194 7.75 20.59 -7.48
C GLY A 194 6.40 19.91 -7.73
N VAL A 195 6.35 18.59 -7.83
CA VAL A 195 5.09 17.82 -7.96
C VAL A 195 4.31 17.90 -6.65
N GLN A 196 3.05 18.33 -6.72
CA GLN A 196 2.13 18.32 -5.58
C GLN A 196 1.37 17.00 -5.58
N HIS A 197 1.35 16.32 -4.44
CA HIS A 197 0.55 15.11 -4.23
C HIS A 197 -0.78 15.44 -3.55
N HIS A 198 -1.78 14.62 -3.85
CA HIS A 198 -3.11 14.76 -3.28
C HIS A 198 -3.68 13.44 -2.72
N CYS A 199 -4.16 13.52 -1.48
CA CYS A 199 -4.97 12.47 -0.91
C CYS A 199 -6.35 12.43 -1.57
N CYS A 200 -6.96 11.25 -1.58
CA CYS A 200 -8.36 11.09 -1.94
C CYS A 200 -9.25 12.01 -1.08
N GLY A 201 -10.24 12.61 -1.72
CA GLY A 201 -11.20 13.51 -1.09
C GLY A 201 -12.42 13.76 -1.98
N GLU A 202 -13.13 14.85 -1.71
CA GLU A 202 -14.35 15.23 -2.44
C GLU A 202 -14.04 16.21 -3.59
N GLY A 203 -14.98 16.34 -4.54
CA GLY A 203 -14.85 17.27 -5.66
C GLY A 203 -13.66 16.94 -6.56
N ASP A 204 -12.78 17.90 -6.82
CA ASP A 204 -11.60 17.69 -7.67
C ASP A 204 -10.62 16.65 -7.11
N LEU A 205 -10.72 16.31 -5.82
CA LEU A 205 -9.90 15.27 -5.19
C LEU A 205 -10.45 13.85 -5.38
N GLU A 206 -11.68 13.68 -5.87
CA GLU A 206 -12.28 12.36 -6.11
C GLU A 206 -11.50 11.54 -7.14
N GLN A 207 -10.79 12.21 -8.05
CA GLN A 207 -9.94 11.56 -9.04
C GLN A 207 -8.75 10.78 -8.44
N TYR A 208 -8.43 11.02 -7.16
CA TYR A 208 -7.40 10.32 -6.40
C TYR A 208 -7.92 9.10 -5.64
N CYS A 209 -9.24 8.98 -5.51
CA CYS A 209 -9.93 7.90 -4.82
C CYS A 209 -10.11 6.63 -5.67
N PRO A 210 -10.28 5.44 -5.05
CA PRO A 210 -10.66 4.23 -5.76
C PRO A 210 -12.05 4.38 -6.37
N SER A 211 -12.18 4.10 -7.66
CA SER A 211 -13.50 4.03 -8.32
C SER A 211 -14.16 2.65 -8.11
N SER A 212 -15.46 2.52 -8.38
CA SER A 212 -16.11 1.20 -8.41
C SER A 212 -15.47 0.25 -9.43
N LYS A 213 -14.89 0.77 -10.51
CA LYS A 213 -14.16 -0.02 -11.50
C LYS A 213 -12.86 -0.57 -10.93
N ASP A 214 -12.13 0.26 -10.18
CA ASP A 214 -10.92 -0.15 -9.47
C ASP A 214 -11.25 -1.28 -8.48
N LEU A 215 -12.30 -1.11 -7.68
CA LEU A 215 -12.73 -2.07 -6.67
C LEU A 215 -13.30 -3.38 -7.25
N ALA A 216 -13.71 -3.40 -8.52
CA ALA A 216 -14.15 -4.61 -9.20
C ALA A 216 -12.98 -5.42 -9.81
N GLU A 217 -11.80 -4.82 -9.94
CA GLU A 217 -10.69 -5.37 -10.73
C GLU A 217 -9.35 -5.37 -9.99
N LEU A 218 -9.38 -5.77 -8.71
CA LEU A 218 -8.19 -5.94 -7.88
C LEU A 218 -7.25 -7.01 -8.46
N THR A 219 -5.95 -6.70 -8.50
CA THR A 219 -4.90 -7.54 -9.06
C THR A 219 -3.86 -7.98 -8.03
N GLY A 220 -3.75 -7.26 -6.90
CA GLY A 220 -2.77 -7.51 -5.85
C GLY A 220 -3.11 -6.83 -4.53
N LEU A 221 -2.58 -7.37 -3.43
CA LEU A 221 -2.60 -6.78 -2.10
C LEU A 221 -1.18 -6.48 -1.64
N GLU A 222 -1.03 -5.48 -0.79
CA GLU A 222 0.28 -5.05 -0.30
C GLU A 222 0.21 -4.57 1.15
N LEU A 223 1.29 -4.83 1.88
CA LEU A 223 1.57 -4.30 3.21
C LEU A 223 2.81 -3.41 3.10
N TRP A 224 2.78 -2.26 3.76
CA TRP A 224 3.85 -1.28 3.68
C TRP A 224 4.27 -0.81 5.07
N ALA A 225 5.57 -0.60 5.22
CA ALA A 225 6.20 0.18 6.27
C ALA A 225 6.94 1.32 5.56
N GLU A 226 6.45 2.55 5.67
CA GLU A 226 6.94 3.68 4.85
C GLU A 226 6.64 5.02 5.53
N GLY A 227 7.51 6.01 5.34
CA GLY A 227 7.26 7.38 5.81
C GLY A 227 7.46 7.57 7.31
N ALA A 228 7.91 6.54 8.03
CA ALA A 228 8.32 6.60 9.43
C ALA A 228 9.61 5.83 9.65
N GLU A 229 10.55 6.42 10.40
CA GLU A 229 11.76 5.72 10.82
C GLU A 229 11.46 4.81 12.02
N GLY A 230 12.07 3.63 12.03
CA GLY A 230 12.07 2.74 13.20
C GLY A 230 11.90 1.27 12.83
N ASP A 231 12.03 0.44 13.86
CA ASP A 231 11.72 -0.98 13.75
C ASP A 231 10.21 -1.20 13.66
N PHE A 232 9.82 -2.12 12.80
CA PHE A 232 8.44 -2.52 12.62
C PHE A 232 8.30 -4.04 12.61
N HIS A 233 7.13 -4.49 13.05
CA HIS A 233 6.73 -5.88 13.11
C HIS A 233 5.21 -5.92 12.99
N LEU A 234 4.71 -6.62 11.99
CA LEU A 234 3.31 -6.78 11.71
C LEU A 234 3.05 -8.24 11.36
N GLU A 235 2.21 -8.87 12.16
CA GLU A 235 1.60 -10.16 11.85
C GLU A 235 0.20 -9.90 11.33
N VAL A 236 -0.15 -10.48 10.19
CA VAL A 236 -1.46 -10.35 9.55
C VAL A 236 -2.05 -11.74 9.39
N LYS A 237 -3.19 -11.98 10.03
CA LYS A 237 -3.94 -13.24 9.91
C LYS A 237 -4.85 -13.24 8.71
N SER A 238 -5.49 -12.11 8.43
CA SER A 238 -6.40 -12.02 7.29
C SER A 238 -6.55 -10.59 6.80
N ILE A 239 -6.93 -10.49 5.53
CA ILE A 239 -7.40 -9.26 4.88
C ILE A 239 -8.74 -9.59 4.23
N ALA A 240 -9.77 -8.81 4.54
CA ALA A 240 -11.11 -8.96 3.96
C ALA A 240 -11.66 -7.60 3.51
N ALA A 241 -12.57 -7.60 2.54
CA ALA A 241 -13.36 -6.42 2.20
C ALA A 241 -14.74 -6.51 2.86
N VAL A 242 -15.15 -5.46 3.57
CA VAL A 242 -16.38 -5.48 4.39
C VAL A 242 -17.28 -4.29 4.08
N ALA A 243 -18.60 -4.49 4.18
CA ALA A 243 -19.59 -3.43 3.93
C ALA A 243 -19.79 -2.48 5.13
N ALA A 244 -19.33 -2.85 6.32
CA ALA A 244 -19.30 -2.02 7.51
C ALA A 244 -18.11 -2.44 8.40
N PRO A 245 -17.52 -1.53 9.19
CA PRO A 245 -16.50 -1.90 10.17
C PRO A 245 -17.10 -2.91 11.15
N THR A 246 -16.43 -4.05 11.39
CA THR A 246 -16.94 -5.00 12.38
C THR A 246 -16.77 -4.49 13.83
N LEU A 247 -15.82 -3.56 14.10
CA LEU A 247 -15.62 -2.85 15.37
C LEU A 247 -15.00 -1.43 15.18
N ARG A 248 -15.13 -0.56 16.19
CA ARG A 248 -14.89 0.91 16.09
C ARG A 248 -13.48 1.29 15.56
N TYR A 249 -13.48 2.08 14.49
CA TYR A 249 -12.34 2.72 13.84
C TYR A 249 -11.62 3.70 14.76
N ASN A 250 -10.32 3.46 15.02
CA ASN A 250 -9.42 4.44 15.62
C ASN A 250 -8.76 5.21 14.47
N LYS A 251 -9.41 6.26 13.97
CA LYS A 251 -8.81 7.21 13.03
C LYS A 251 -7.47 7.68 13.64
N LYS A 252 -6.39 7.68 12.85
CA LYS A 252 -5.23 8.50 13.19
C LYS A 252 -5.69 9.96 13.09
N VAL A 253 -5.91 10.60 14.23
CA VAL A 253 -6.09 12.05 14.28
C VAL A 253 -4.68 12.62 14.38
N ASP A 254 -4.26 13.37 13.38
CA ASP A 254 -2.98 14.06 13.43
C ASP A 254 -2.97 15.01 14.64
N ALA A 255 -1.86 14.99 15.37
CA ALA A 255 -1.57 15.93 16.47
C ALA A 255 -0.76 17.11 15.92
#